data_AF-A0A523EDH7-F1
#
_entry.id   AF-A0A523EDH7-F1
#
_cell.length_a   1.000
_cell.length_b   1.000
_cell.length_c   1.000
_cell.angle_alpha   90.00
_cell.angle_beta   90.00
_cell.angle_gamma   90.00
#
_symmetry.space_group_name_H-M   'P 1'
#
loop_
_entity.id
_entity.type
_entity.pdbx_description
1 polymer ?
#
loop_
_entity_poly.entity_id
_entity_poly.type
_entity_poly.pdbx_seq_one_letter_code
_entity_poly.pdbx_strand_id
1 'polypeptide(L)'
;MDRTALRLDGVLLVSAIVAIPAALWAAFLHAPTEQTMGAVQRIFYFHVPAAVMAYLSVAVLLGSSIVYLSKRDLAWDDLSRAATEVCLLFCTLVLITGPIWAKPAWGTWWTWEARLISTLVLEILLIAALMVRRYADNRDLGARLAAVLAITIAADVYVVHKAVEWWRGMHPEVFKAGQRNSLEPKMLTA
;
A
#
# COMPACT_ATOMS: atom_id res chain seq x y z
N MET A 1 26.42 5.48 17.16
CA MET A 1 25.49 4.49 16.60
C MET A 1 25.46 3.29 17.53
N ASP A 2 24.28 2.91 18.01
CA ASP A 2 24.10 1.76 18.91
C ASP A 2 24.45 0.45 18.16
N ARG A 3 25.15 -0.47 18.84
CA ARG A 3 25.53 -1.78 18.28
C ARG A 3 24.29 -2.61 17.94
N THR A 4 23.17 -2.37 18.63
CA THR A 4 21.88 -3.03 18.35
C THR A 4 21.30 -2.58 17.01
N ALA A 5 21.34 -1.28 16.72
CA ALA A 5 20.88 -0.71 15.44
C ALA A 5 21.71 -1.26 14.26
N LEU A 6 23.04 -1.27 14.39
CA LEU A 6 23.95 -1.83 13.38
C LEU A 6 23.66 -3.32 13.08
N ARG A 7 23.28 -4.10 14.08
CA ARG A 7 22.91 -5.52 13.90
C ARG A 7 21.56 -5.67 13.21
N LEU A 8 20.58 -4.84 13.57
CA LEU A 8 19.27 -4.84 12.92
C LEU A 8 19.38 -4.43 11.46
N ASP A 9 20.13 -3.37 11.16
CA ASP A 9 20.37 -2.90 9.79
C ASP A 9 21.03 -3.99 8.93
N GLY A 10 22.02 -4.70 9.49
CA GLY A 10 22.66 -5.83 8.83
C GLY A 10 21.69 -6.99 8.55
N VAL A 11 20.84 -7.34 9.53
CA VAL A 11 19.83 -8.40 9.35
C VAL A 11 18.79 -8.01 8.30
N LEU A 12 18.30 -6.76 8.32
CA LEU A 12 17.35 -6.26 7.33
C LEU A 12 17.95 -6.24 5.92
N LEU A 13 19.20 -5.79 5.80
CA LEU A 13 19.92 -5.75 4.53
C LEU A 13 20.10 -7.16 3.96
N VAL A 14 20.60 -8.11 4.76
CA VAL A 14 20.78 -9.50 4.33
C VAL A 14 19.44 -10.12 3.95
N SER A 15 18.39 -9.88 4.75
CA SER A 15 17.05 -10.37 4.45
C SER A 15 16.53 -9.81 3.13
N ALA A 16 16.74 -8.53 2.84
CA ALA A 16 16.36 -7.92 1.57
C ALA A 16 17.15 -8.49 0.38
N ILE A 17 18.47 -8.67 0.53
CA ILE A 17 19.36 -9.25 -0.50
C ILE A 17 18.94 -10.67 -0.87
N VAL A 18 18.38 -11.44 0.08
CA VAL A 18 17.90 -12.80 -0.19
C VAL A 18 16.45 -12.81 -0.68
N ALA A 19 15.57 -12.07 -0.02
CA ALA A 19 14.13 -12.12 -0.29
C ALA A 19 13.76 -11.50 -1.64
N ILE A 20 14.41 -10.39 -2.05
CA ILE A 20 14.07 -9.72 -3.31
C ILE A 20 14.39 -10.63 -4.51
N PRO A 21 15.60 -11.19 -4.68
CA PRO A 21 15.88 -12.12 -5.77
C PRO A 21 15.01 -13.38 -5.72
N ALA A 22 14.75 -13.92 -4.53
CA ALA A 22 13.87 -15.09 -4.38
C ALA A 22 12.43 -14.78 -4.84
N ALA A 23 11.88 -13.60 -4.49
CA ALA A 23 10.57 -13.16 -4.92
C ALA A 23 10.52 -12.90 -6.44
N LEU A 24 11.57 -12.29 -7.02
CA LEU A 24 11.67 -12.08 -8.47
C LEU A 24 11.75 -13.41 -9.23
N TRP A 25 12.60 -14.33 -8.77
CA TRP A 25 12.67 -15.69 -9.31
C TRP A 25 11.30 -16.37 -9.22
N ALA A 26 10.62 -16.26 -8.07
CA ALA A 26 9.32 -16.86 -7.88
C ALA A 26 8.27 -16.27 -8.85
N ALA A 27 8.23 -14.93 -8.98
CA ALA A 27 7.26 -14.22 -9.79
C ALA A 27 7.44 -14.42 -11.30
N PHE A 28 8.68 -14.63 -11.79
CA PHE A 28 8.97 -14.73 -13.22
C PHE A 28 9.27 -16.16 -13.71
N LEU A 29 9.88 -16.99 -12.87
CA LEU A 29 10.41 -18.30 -13.29
C LEU A 29 9.71 -19.47 -12.60
N HIS A 30 9.26 -19.31 -11.35
CA HIS A 30 8.58 -20.38 -10.62
C HIS A 30 7.09 -20.45 -10.91
N ALA A 31 6.40 -19.30 -10.82
CA ALA A 31 4.97 -19.21 -11.05
C ALA A 31 4.65 -19.53 -12.53
N PRO A 32 3.77 -20.49 -12.81
CA PRO A 32 3.25 -20.74 -14.15
C PRO A 32 2.49 -19.54 -14.70
N THR A 33 2.27 -19.54 -16.00
CA THR A 33 1.52 -18.49 -16.68
C THR A 33 0.02 -18.77 -16.57
N GLU A 34 -0.77 -17.76 -16.23
CA GLU A 34 -2.23 -17.86 -16.18
C GLU A 34 -2.83 -17.97 -17.59
N GLN A 35 -3.84 -18.81 -17.78
CA GLN A 35 -4.35 -19.17 -19.12
C GLN A 35 -5.04 -18.00 -19.83
N THR A 36 -5.80 -17.19 -19.08
CA THR A 36 -6.69 -16.17 -19.64
C THR A 36 -5.97 -14.86 -19.95
N MET A 37 -5.18 -14.37 -19.01
CA MET A 37 -4.47 -13.09 -19.04
C MET A 37 -3.00 -13.23 -19.43
N GLY A 38 -2.45 -14.45 -19.41
CA GLY A 38 -1.05 -14.70 -19.75
C GLY A 38 -0.09 -13.97 -18.81
N ALA A 39 0.96 -13.38 -19.40
CA ALA A 39 2.01 -12.70 -18.64
C ALA A 39 1.51 -11.45 -17.87
N VAL A 40 0.39 -10.85 -18.29
CA VAL A 40 -0.17 -9.65 -17.64
C VAL A 40 -0.58 -9.93 -16.20
N GLN A 41 -1.05 -11.14 -15.89
CA GLN A 41 -1.42 -11.53 -14.52
C GLN A 41 -0.25 -11.39 -13.53
N ARG A 42 1.00 -11.53 -13.98
CA ARG A 42 2.19 -11.46 -13.13
C ARG A 42 2.35 -10.09 -12.44
N ILE A 43 1.67 -9.04 -12.92
CA ILE A 43 1.58 -7.74 -12.23
C ILE A 43 1.03 -7.90 -10.80
N PHE A 44 0.18 -8.89 -10.53
CA PHE A 44 -0.37 -9.13 -9.20
C PHE A 44 0.69 -9.46 -8.14
N TYR A 45 1.84 -10.04 -8.53
CA TYR A 45 2.97 -10.27 -7.62
C TYR A 45 3.64 -8.98 -7.12
N PHE A 46 3.33 -7.84 -7.74
CA PHE A 46 3.82 -6.53 -7.34
C PHE A 46 2.69 -5.65 -6.80
N HIS A 47 1.57 -5.60 -7.52
CA HIS A 47 0.42 -4.73 -7.20
C HIS A 47 -0.24 -5.11 -5.87
N VAL A 48 -0.53 -6.40 -5.65
CA VAL A 48 -1.25 -6.84 -4.44
C VAL A 48 -0.38 -6.65 -3.19
N PRO A 49 0.91 -7.06 -3.17
CA PRO A 49 1.79 -6.74 -2.05
C PRO A 49 1.95 -5.24 -1.81
N ALA A 50 2.02 -4.41 -2.86
CA ALA A 50 2.06 -2.95 -2.69
C ALA A 50 0.81 -2.42 -1.98
N ALA A 51 -0.38 -2.89 -2.36
CA ALA A 51 -1.62 -2.51 -1.68
C ALA A 51 -1.62 -2.95 -0.20
N VAL A 52 -1.15 -4.16 0.10
CA VAL A 52 -1.02 -4.65 1.49
C VAL A 52 -0.03 -3.79 2.28
N MET A 53 1.12 -3.43 1.69
CA MET A 53 2.12 -2.59 2.34
C MET A 53 1.60 -1.17 2.62
N ALA A 54 0.81 -0.60 1.71
CA ALA A 54 0.14 0.67 1.95
C ALA A 54 -0.80 0.57 3.17
N TYR A 55 -1.63 -0.48 3.27
CA TYR A 55 -2.54 -0.66 4.39
C TYR A 55 -1.83 -0.90 5.73
N LEU A 56 -0.78 -1.72 5.74
CA LEU A 56 0.05 -1.93 6.93
C LEU A 56 0.72 -0.62 7.37
N SER A 57 1.20 0.19 6.42
CA SER A 57 1.80 1.49 6.71
C SER A 57 0.79 2.45 7.32
N VAL A 58 -0.47 2.44 6.84
CA VAL A 58 -1.54 3.23 7.46
C VAL A 58 -1.85 2.77 8.89
N ALA A 59 -1.80 1.47 9.19
CA ALA A 59 -1.97 1.00 10.57
C ALA A 59 -0.87 1.53 11.51
N VAL A 60 0.40 1.53 11.05
CA VAL A 60 1.52 2.12 11.81
C VAL A 60 1.36 3.64 11.92
N LEU A 61 0.99 4.33 10.84
CA LEU A 61 0.73 5.77 10.80
C LEU A 61 -0.36 6.15 11.82
N LEU A 62 -1.49 5.45 11.82
CA LEU A 62 -2.59 5.70 12.75
C LEU A 62 -2.15 5.47 14.20
N GLY A 63 -1.54 4.32 14.49
CA GLY A 63 -1.10 3.97 15.84
C GLY A 63 -0.10 4.97 16.40
N SER A 64 0.93 5.31 15.62
CA SER A 64 1.94 6.29 16.00
C SER A 64 1.35 7.70 16.17
N SER A 65 0.43 8.11 15.28
CA SER A 65 -0.25 9.42 15.38
C SER A 65 -1.14 9.53 16.63
N ILE A 66 -1.88 8.47 16.98
CA ILE A 66 -2.70 8.44 18.21
C ILE A 66 -1.80 8.57 19.45
N VAL A 67 -0.69 7.83 19.48
CA VAL A 67 0.25 7.90 20.60
C VAL A 67 0.92 9.27 20.68
N TYR A 68 1.29 9.87 19.55
CA TYR A 68 1.80 11.24 19.49
C TYR A 68 0.78 12.25 20.04
N LEU A 69 -0.49 12.18 19.64
CA LEU A 69 -1.53 13.12 20.12
C LEU A 69 -1.75 13.03 21.64
N SER A 70 -1.56 11.83 22.21
CA SER A 70 -1.67 11.59 23.66
C SER A 70 -0.41 12.05 24.42
N LYS A 71 0.78 11.64 23.98
CA LYS A 71 2.03 11.84 24.73
C LYS A 71 2.78 13.12 24.38
N ARG A 72 2.52 13.69 23.19
CA ARG A 72 3.25 14.83 22.61
C ARG A 72 4.75 14.60 22.46
N ASP A 73 5.16 13.34 22.36
CA ASP A 73 6.54 12.93 22.13
C ASP A 73 6.81 12.81 20.63
N LEU A 74 7.72 13.64 20.15
CA LEU A 74 8.06 13.77 18.73
C LEU A 74 8.73 12.52 18.14
N ALA A 75 9.19 11.57 18.95
CA ALA A 75 9.65 10.28 18.43
C ALA A 75 8.51 9.50 17.74
N TRP A 76 7.28 9.60 18.27
CA TRP A 76 6.10 9.02 17.63
C TRP A 76 5.70 9.77 16.37
N ASP A 77 5.95 11.07 16.34
CA ASP A 77 5.76 11.87 15.14
C ASP A 77 6.73 11.44 14.02
N ASP A 78 7.99 11.21 14.35
CA ASP A 78 9.00 10.72 13.39
C ASP A 78 8.62 9.34 12.82
N LEU A 79 8.11 8.43 13.67
CA LEU A 79 7.56 7.15 13.21
C LEU A 79 6.35 7.33 12.29
N SER A 80 5.42 8.23 12.64
CA SER A 80 4.24 8.51 11.82
C SER A 80 4.64 9.08 10.46
N ARG A 81 5.64 9.96 10.41
CA ARG A 81 6.17 10.52 9.18
C ARG A 81 6.79 9.44 8.29
N ALA A 82 7.63 8.58 8.85
CA ALA A 82 8.23 7.47 8.12
C ALA A 82 7.13 6.54 7.54
N ALA A 83 6.09 6.24 8.33
CA ALA A 83 4.96 5.46 7.86
C ALA A 83 4.18 6.15 6.73
N THR A 84 3.99 7.48 6.78
CA THR A 84 3.38 8.25 5.69
C THR A 84 4.21 8.16 4.41
N GLU A 85 5.54 8.32 4.49
CA GLU A 85 6.43 8.27 3.32
C GLU A 85 6.42 6.87 2.67
N VAL A 86 6.45 5.81 3.48
CA VAL A 86 6.34 4.42 3.00
C VAL A 86 4.96 4.16 2.39
N CYS A 87 3.89 4.61 3.05
CA CYS A 87 2.53 4.46 2.54
C CYS A 87 2.37 5.16 1.18
N LEU A 88 2.88 6.39 1.06
CA LEU A 88 2.84 7.16 -0.19
C LEU A 88 3.54 6.39 -1.31
N LEU A 89 4.76 5.90 -1.08
CA LEU A 89 5.48 5.10 -2.08
C LEU A 89 4.64 3.91 -2.59
N PHE A 90 4.08 3.12 -1.68
CA PHE A 90 3.31 1.94 -2.07
C PHE A 90 1.96 2.28 -2.69
N CYS A 91 1.30 3.35 -2.24
CA CYS A 91 0.07 3.85 -2.84
C CYS A 91 0.33 4.39 -4.27
N THR A 92 1.43 5.11 -4.51
CA THR A 92 1.88 5.48 -5.85
C THR A 92 2.10 4.24 -6.73
N LEU A 93 2.76 3.20 -6.20
CA LEU A 93 2.97 1.95 -6.94
C LEU A 93 1.65 1.29 -7.31
N VAL A 94 0.64 1.28 -6.43
CA VAL A 94 -0.72 0.79 -6.73
C VAL A 94 -1.38 1.61 -7.84
N LEU A 95 -1.31 2.94 -7.76
CA LEU A 95 -1.88 3.86 -8.77
C LEU A 95 -1.18 3.78 -10.14
N ILE A 96 0.06 3.30 -10.20
CA ILE A 96 0.77 3.05 -11.47
C ILE A 96 0.47 1.65 -12.00
N THR A 97 0.66 0.63 -11.16
CA THR A 97 0.57 -0.78 -11.59
C THR A 97 -0.86 -1.22 -11.87
N GLY A 98 -1.86 -0.63 -11.19
CA GLY A 98 -3.27 -0.88 -11.43
C GLY A 98 -3.69 -0.56 -12.87
N PRO A 99 -3.50 0.69 -13.36
CA PRO A 99 -3.75 1.06 -14.74
C PRO A 99 -3.02 0.21 -15.79
N ILE A 100 -1.77 -0.17 -15.52
CA ILE A 100 -0.98 -1.03 -16.42
C ILE A 100 -1.65 -2.40 -16.60
N TRP A 101 -2.20 -2.97 -15.53
CA TRP A 101 -2.99 -4.20 -15.61
C TRP A 101 -4.39 -3.97 -16.18
N ALA A 102 -5.04 -2.85 -15.84
CA ALA A 102 -6.40 -2.52 -16.27
C ALA A 102 -6.49 -2.35 -17.79
N LYS A 103 -5.48 -1.79 -18.45
CA LYS A 103 -5.52 -1.57 -19.90
C LYS A 103 -5.76 -2.85 -20.72
N PRO A 104 -4.98 -3.93 -20.56
CA PRO A 104 -5.26 -5.21 -21.23
C PRO A 104 -6.47 -5.94 -20.67
N ALA A 105 -6.79 -5.81 -19.37
CA ALA A 105 -7.89 -6.54 -18.75
C ALA A 105 -9.28 -5.95 -19.06
N TRP A 106 -9.40 -4.63 -19.10
CA TRP A 106 -10.67 -3.89 -19.22
C TRP A 106 -10.74 -3.00 -20.48
N GLY A 107 -9.66 -2.90 -21.25
CA GLY A 107 -9.55 -2.02 -22.41
C GLY A 107 -9.28 -0.54 -22.08
N THR A 108 -9.24 -0.16 -20.81
CA THR A 108 -9.03 1.21 -20.32
C THR A 108 -8.02 1.27 -19.18
N TRP A 109 -7.28 2.37 -19.08
CA TRP A 109 -6.29 2.61 -18.01
C TRP A 109 -6.96 3.03 -16.69
N TRP A 110 -8.10 3.69 -16.77
CA TRP A 110 -8.76 4.26 -15.61
C TRP A 110 -10.26 4.23 -15.77
N THR A 111 -10.94 3.97 -14.67
CA THR A 111 -12.37 4.17 -14.53
C THR A 111 -12.65 4.98 -13.29
N TRP A 112 -13.75 5.72 -13.33
CA TRP A 112 -14.17 6.59 -12.24
C TRP A 112 -14.98 5.84 -11.19
N GLU A 113 -14.56 4.63 -10.84
CA GLU A 113 -15.21 3.83 -9.81
C GLU A 113 -14.73 4.21 -8.40
N ALA A 114 -15.58 3.92 -7.40
CA ALA A 114 -15.36 4.38 -6.03
C ALA A 114 -14.00 3.96 -5.45
N ARG A 115 -13.53 2.74 -5.72
CA ARG A 115 -12.23 2.24 -5.24
C ARG A 115 -11.05 3.01 -5.83
N LEU A 116 -11.08 3.28 -7.13
CA LEU A 116 -10.02 4.01 -7.82
C LEU A 116 -9.96 5.46 -7.34
N ILE A 117 -11.11 6.13 -7.27
CA ILE A 117 -11.20 7.51 -6.80
C ILE A 117 -10.77 7.62 -5.34
N SER A 118 -11.25 6.75 -4.45
CA SER A 118 -10.82 6.78 -3.04
C SER A 118 -9.32 6.49 -2.90
N THR A 119 -8.74 5.60 -3.70
CA THR A 119 -7.27 5.39 -3.70
C THR A 119 -6.50 6.64 -4.16
N LEU A 120 -7.04 7.39 -5.13
CA LEU A 120 -6.45 8.68 -5.53
C LEU A 120 -6.59 9.75 -4.42
N VAL A 121 -7.72 9.77 -3.72
CA VAL A 121 -7.93 10.65 -2.55
C VAL A 121 -6.94 10.30 -1.44
N LEU A 122 -6.73 9.01 -1.16
CA LEU A 122 -5.71 8.52 -0.23
C LEU A 122 -4.32 9.08 -0.54
N GLU A 123 -3.89 9.00 -1.80
CA GLU A 123 -2.61 9.54 -2.27
C GLU A 123 -2.49 11.05 -1.98
N ILE A 124 -3.54 11.82 -2.29
CA ILE A 124 -3.57 13.26 -2.06
C ILE A 124 -3.52 13.57 -0.55
N LEU A 125 -4.23 12.81 0.27
CA LEU A 125 -4.19 12.97 1.73
C LEU A 125 -2.79 12.68 2.30
N LEU A 126 -2.10 11.66 1.79
CA LEU A 126 -0.72 11.33 2.17
C LEU A 126 0.25 12.46 1.80
N ILE A 127 0.14 13.03 0.60
CA ILE A 127 0.92 14.20 0.18
C ILE A 127 0.62 15.40 1.08
N ALA A 128 -0.66 15.66 1.37
CA ALA A 128 -1.08 16.75 2.25
C ALA A 128 -0.51 16.58 3.67
N ALA A 129 -0.46 15.35 4.19
CA ALA A 129 0.14 15.05 5.50
C ALA A 129 1.65 15.33 5.54
N LEU A 130 2.38 15.17 4.43
CA LEU A 130 3.79 15.57 4.33
C LEU A 130 3.94 17.09 4.16
N MET A 131 3.08 17.71 3.35
CA MET A 131 3.09 19.14 3.10
C MET A 131 2.81 19.95 4.38
N VAL A 132 1.82 19.54 5.19
CA VAL A 132 1.48 20.29 6.41
C VAL A 132 2.64 20.30 7.41
N ARG A 133 3.45 19.24 7.44
CA ARG A 133 4.69 19.19 8.25
C ARG A 133 5.74 20.15 7.73
N ARG A 134 5.81 20.34 6.41
CA ARG A 134 6.79 21.19 5.74
C ARG A 134 6.47 22.67 5.84
N TYR A 135 5.18 23.03 5.82
CA TYR A 135 4.71 24.42 5.74
C TYR A 135 4.13 24.97 7.04
N ALA A 136 4.02 24.17 8.10
CA ALA A 136 3.59 24.67 9.41
C ALA A 136 4.63 25.61 10.03
N ASP A 137 4.15 26.61 10.78
CA ASP A 137 4.99 27.62 11.46
C ASP A 137 6.02 27.01 12.42
N ASN A 138 5.68 25.88 13.03
CA ASN A 138 6.57 25.15 13.91
C ASN A 138 6.31 23.64 13.84
N ARG A 139 7.30 22.86 14.29
CA ARG A 139 7.27 21.39 14.21
C ARG A 139 6.10 20.77 14.96
N ASP A 140 5.74 21.28 16.14
CA ASP A 140 4.63 20.72 16.92
C ASP A 140 3.29 20.92 16.22
N LEU A 141 3.03 22.12 15.67
CA LEU A 141 1.84 22.38 14.88
C LEU A 141 1.75 21.45 13.67
N GLY A 142 2.84 21.31 12.90
CA GLY A 142 2.89 20.43 11.74
C GLY A 142 2.63 18.96 12.10
N ALA A 143 3.26 18.48 13.18
CA ALA A 143 3.07 17.15 13.72
C ALA A 143 1.61 16.88 14.14
N ARG A 144 0.98 17.83 14.85
CA ARG A 144 -0.43 17.74 15.25
C ARG A 144 -1.38 17.68 14.08
N LEU A 145 -1.21 18.58 13.10
CA LEU A 145 -2.09 18.62 11.93
C LEU A 145 -1.95 17.34 11.11
N ALA A 146 -0.72 16.85 10.92
CA ALA A 146 -0.48 15.58 10.24
C ALA A 146 -1.05 14.38 11.01
N ALA A 147 -0.96 14.37 12.34
CA ALA A 147 -1.54 13.31 13.17
C ALA A 147 -3.08 13.29 13.13
N VAL A 148 -3.73 14.44 12.97
CA VAL A 148 -5.18 14.51 12.72
C VAL A 148 -5.51 14.00 11.31
N LEU A 149 -4.73 14.40 10.30
CA LEU A 149 -4.89 13.88 8.94
C LEU A 149 -4.71 12.36 8.86
N ALA A 150 -3.84 11.78 9.68
CA ALA A 150 -3.64 10.33 9.78
C ALA A 150 -4.93 9.58 10.13
N ILE A 151 -5.81 10.17 10.95
CA ILE A 151 -7.12 9.59 11.29
C ILE A 151 -8.03 9.58 10.06
N THR A 152 -8.05 10.68 9.29
CA THR A 152 -8.80 10.77 8.03
C THR A 152 -8.26 9.78 6.99
N ILE A 153 -6.95 9.64 6.88
CA ILE A 153 -6.28 8.65 6.00
C ILE A 153 -6.71 7.23 6.38
N ALA A 154 -6.73 6.90 7.67
CA ALA A 154 -7.17 5.58 8.12
C ALA A 154 -8.65 5.31 7.82
N ALA A 155 -9.50 6.34 7.98
CA ALA A 155 -10.92 6.24 7.61
C ALA A 155 -11.08 6.04 6.09
N ASP A 156 -10.31 6.75 5.27
CA ASP A 156 -10.33 6.61 3.82
C ASP A 156 -9.86 5.22 3.36
N VAL A 157 -8.82 4.64 3.98
CA VAL A 157 -8.41 3.25 3.72
C VAL A 157 -9.55 2.26 3.95
N TYR A 158 -10.36 2.45 4.99
CA TYR A 158 -11.54 1.63 5.21
C TYR A 158 -12.56 1.80 4.06
N VAL A 159 -12.76 3.02 3.57
CA VAL A 159 -13.59 3.28 2.38
C VAL A 159 -13.02 2.59 1.15
N VAL A 160 -11.72 2.70 0.86
CA VAL A 160 -11.05 2.03 -0.27
C VAL A 160 -11.29 0.53 -0.24
N HIS A 161 -11.15 -0.08 0.94
CA HIS A 161 -11.33 -1.52 1.12
C HIS A 161 -12.79 -1.94 0.89
N LYS A 162 -13.74 -1.23 1.53
CA LYS A 162 -15.18 -1.53 1.41
C LYS A 162 -15.78 -1.07 0.09
N ALA A 163 -15.08 -0.25 -0.69
CA ALA A 163 -15.62 0.31 -1.92
C ALA A 163 -16.06 -0.74 -2.94
N VAL A 164 -15.39 -1.90 -2.97
CA VAL A 164 -15.76 -3.01 -3.87
C VAL A 164 -17.07 -3.67 -3.45
N GLU A 165 -17.38 -3.68 -2.15
CA GLU A 165 -18.62 -4.26 -1.63
C GLU A 165 -19.79 -3.27 -1.69
N TRP A 166 -19.52 -1.99 -1.44
CA TRP A 166 -20.54 -0.95 -1.35
C TRP A 166 -20.98 -0.43 -2.72
N TRP A 167 -20.08 -0.34 -3.70
CA TRP A 167 -20.39 0.18 -5.03
C TRP A 167 -20.11 -0.85 -6.11
N ARG A 168 -20.95 -0.83 -7.14
CA ARG A 168 -20.72 -1.60 -8.37
C ARG A 168 -19.51 -1.03 -9.11
N GLY A 169 -18.59 -1.90 -9.50
CA GLY A 169 -17.39 -1.55 -10.25
C GLY A 169 -16.88 -2.73 -11.06
N MET A 170 -15.81 -2.50 -11.83
CA MET A 170 -15.07 -3.53 -12.54
C MET A 170 -13.95 -4.12 -11.67
N HIS A 171 -13.59 -3.47 -10.56
CA HIS A 171 -12.57 -4.00 -9.66
C HIS A 171 -12.93 -5.42 -9.18
N PRO A 172 -12.05 -6.41 -9.38
CA PRO A 172 -12.31 -7.76 -8.92
C PRO A 172 -12.33 -7.85 -7.39
N GLU A 173 -13.21 -8.71 -6.88
CA GLU A 173 -13.21 -9.14 -5.49
C GLU A 173 -12.26 -10.34 -5.34
N VAL A 174 -11.11 -10.12 -4.70
CA VAL A 174 -10.06 -11.16 -4.56
C VAL A 174 -10.31 -12.05 -3.33
N PHE A 175 -11.07 -11.57 -2.34
CA PHE A 175 -11.33 -12.27 -1.08
C PHE A 175 -12.84 -12.34 -0.78
N LYS A 176 -13.61 -13.13 -1.55
CA LYS A 176 -14.99 -13.47 -1.16
C LYS A 176 -15.01 -14.65 -0.20
N ALA A 177 -15.69 -14.49 0.94
CA ALA A 177 -16.03 -15.61 1.81
C ALA A 177 -16.82 -16.67 1.02
N GLY A 178 -16.28 -17.88 0.89
CA GLY A 178 -16.90 -18.99 0.16
C GLY A 178 -16.46 -19.17 -1.30
N GLN A 179 -15.66 -18.28 -1.89
CA GLN A 179 -15.03 -18.54 -3.19
C GLN A 179 -13.79 -19.43 -3.03
N ARG A 180 -13.81 -20.65 -3.59
CA ARG A 180 -12.59 -21.41 -3.90
C ARG A 180 -11.99 -20.83 -5.18
N ASN A 181 -11.08 -19.87 -5.08
CA ASN A 181 -10.16 -19.48 -6.14
C ASN A 181 -9.01 -18.61 -5.56
N SER A 182 -7.77 -19.09 -5.62
CA SER A 182 -6.60 -18.22 -5.71
C SER A 182 -5.50 -19.04 -6.39
N LEU A 183 -5.34 -18.81 -7.69
CA LEU A 183 -5.03 -19.83 -8.70
C LEU A 183 -3.63 -20.48 -8.61
N GLU A 184 -3.62 -21.82 -8.69
CA GLU A 184 -2.57 -22.74 -9.19
C GLU A 184 -3.16 -24.16 -8.98
N PRO A 185 -3.97 -24.72 -9.91
CA PRO A 185 -3.48 -25.93 -10.58
C PRO A 185 -3.59 -25.89 -12.12
N LYS A 186 -2.53 -25.63 -12.87
CA LYS A 186 -1.28 -24.94 -12.54
C LYS A 186 -1.40 -23.42 -12.78
N MET A 187 -2.58 -22.94 -13.23
CA MET A 187 -3.16 -21.58 -13.04
C MET A 187 -4.36 -21.21 -13.97
N LEU A 188 -4.87 -21.97 -14.94
CA LEU A 188 -5.86 -23.02 -14.73
C LEU A 188 -6.14 -23.75 -16.07
N THR A 189 -5.10 -24.43 -16.51
CA THR A 189 -5.02 -25.62 -17.40
C THR A 189 -3.59 -25.66 -17.97
N ALA A 190 -3.02 -24.46 -18.18
CA ALA A 190 -1.84 -24.06 -18.97
C ALA A 190 -2.01 -24.27 -20.48
#